data_AF-A0A959C5Y4-F1
#
_entry.id   AF-A0A959C5Y4-F1
#
_cell.length_a   1.000
_cell.length_b   1.000
_cell.length_c   1.000
_cell.angle_alpha   90.00
_cell.angle_beta   90.00
_cell.angle_gamma   90.00
#
_symmetry.space_group_name_H-M   'P 1'
#
loop_
_entity.id
_entity.type
_entity.pdbx_description
1 polymer ?
#
loop_
_entity_poly.entity_id
_entity_poly.type
_entity_poly.pdbx_seq_one_letter_code
_entity_poly.pdbx_strand_id
1 'polypeptide(L)' 'MKKLFAALLFMLPLFLCAQEMEGSIRYLVTHNWTKKMAAVDYISKQQRERIAYMWGNRSEWKVYTVLYFSATQSRYEDS' A
#
# COMPACT_ATOMS: atom_id res chain seq x y z
N MET A 1 -28.61 -18.82 33.31
CA MET A 1 -27.67 -19.91 32.97
C MET A 1 -27.52 -20.10 31.45
N LYS A 2 -28.55 -20.59 30.73
CA LYS A 2 -28.44 -20.89 29.27
C LYS A 2 -28.15 -19.66 28.38
N LYS A 3 -28.71 -18.49 28.69
CA LYS A 3 -28.49 -17.24 27.93
C LYS A 3 -27.08 -16.67 28.06
N LEU A 4 -26.42 -16.88 29.21
CA LEU A 4 -25.02 -16.47 29.43
C LEU A 4 -24.06 -17.35 28.63
N PHE A 5 -24.35 -18.64 28.53
CA PHE A 5 -23.58 -19.58 27.70
C PHE A 5 -23.67 -19.23 26.21
N ALA A 6 -24.87 -18.86 25.72
CA ALA A 6 -25.05 -18.43 24.34
C ALA A 6 -24.30 -17.14 24.02
N ALA A 7 -24.28 -16.17 24.95
CA ALA A 7 -23.52 -14.93 24.78
C ALA A 7 -22.00 -15.18 24.76
N LEU A 8 -21.49 -16.10 25.57
CA LEU A 8 -20.08 -16.49 25.58
C LEU A 8 -19.67 -17.19 24.27
N LEU A 9 -20.55 -18.04 23.72
CA LEU A 9 -20.31 -18.72 22.44
C LEU A 9 -20.23 -17.73 21.27
N PHE A 10 -20.99 -16.63 21.32
CA PHE A 10 -20.99 -15.61 20.28
C PHE A 10 -19.74 -14.70 20.31
N MET A 11 -19.04 -14.64 21.44
CA MET A 11 -17.81 -13.86 21.61
C MET A 11 -16.53 -14.63 21.19
N LEU A 12 -16.60 -15.96 21.09
CA LEU A 12 -15.46 -16.81 20.72
C LEU A 12 -14.79 -16.49 19.36
N PRO A 13 -15.53 -16.16 18.26
CA PRO A 13 -14.89 -15.92 16.96
C PRO A 13 -14.06 -14.63 16.92
N LEU A 14 -14.21 -13.72 17.89
CA LEU A 14 -13.41 -12.49 17.95
C LEU A 14 -11.94 -12.77 18.30
N PHE A 15 -11.65 -13.87 19.01
CA PHE A 15 -10.29 -14.25 19.40
C PHE A 15 -9.56 -15.07 18.34
N LEU A 16 -10.26 -15.65 17.37
CA LEU A 16 -9.67 -16.52 16.34
C LEU A 16 -9.16 -15.74 15.11
N CYS A 17 -9.49 -14.45 14.98
CA CYS A 17 -9.12 -13.62 13.83
C CYS A 17 -7.91 -12.69 14.08
N ALA A 18 -7.14 -12.90 15.16
CA ALA A 18 -5.88 -12.18 15.33
C ALA A 18 -4.83 -12.77 14.38
N GLN A 19 -4.70 -12.21 13.17
CA GLN A 19 -3.61 -12.55 12.27
C GLN A 19 -2.28 -12.18 12.93
N GLU A 20 -1.41 -13.16 13.15
CA GLU A 20 -0.03 -12.90 13.57
C GLU A 20 0.68 -12.12 12.46
N MET A 21 1.02 -10.87 12.75
CA MET A 21 1.81 -10.05 11.85
C MET A 21 3.27 -10.50 11.96
N GLU A 22 3.83 -11.05 10.87
CA GLU A 22 5.19 -11.59 10.87
C GLU A 22 6.24 -10.48 11.02
N GLY A 23 5.95 -9.30 10.49
CA GLY A 23 6.84 -8.17 10.63
C GLY A 23 6.37 -6.92 9.90
N SER A 24 7.20 -5.87 10.04
CA SER A 24 7.06 -4.63 9.29
C SER A 24 8.42 -4.19 8.77
N ILE A 25 8.44 -3.66 7.54
CA ILE A 25 9.64 -3.07 6.93
C ILE A 25 9.32 -1.62 6.61
N ARG A 26 10.12 -0.71 7.16
CA ARG A 26 10.12 0.71 6.76
C ARG A 26 11.19 0.90 5.69
N TYR A 27 10.79 1.42 4.54
CA TYR A 27 11.68 1.68 3.43
C TYR A 27 11.35 3.00 2.76
N LEU A 28 12.32 3.52 2.00
CA LEU A 28 12.18 4.76 1.26
C LEU A 28 11.85 4.44 -0.19
N VAL A 29 10.70 4.92 -0.66
CA VAL A 29 10.27 4.80 -2.05
C VAL A 29 10.60 6.07 -2.79
N THR A 30 11.31 5.94 -3.90
CA THR A 30 11.55 7.06 -4.83
C THR A 30 10.58 6.94 -5.99
N HIS A 31 9.70 7.91 -6.15
CA HIS A 31 8.75 7.99 -7.24
C HIS A 31 9.24 8.97 -8.30
N ASN A 32 8.96 8.67 -9.58
CA ASN A 32 9.22 9.57 -10.68
C ASN A 32 7.97 9.72 -11.56
N TRP A 33 7.35 10.90 -11.56
CA TRP A 33 6.09 11.17 -12.27
C TRP A 33 6.24 10.99 -13.78
N THR A 34 7.27 11.58 -14.37
CA THR A 34 7.51 11.51 -15.81
C THR A 34 7.68 10.07 -16.29
N LYS A 35 8.42 9.24 -15.54
CA LYS A 35 8.58 7.80 -15.86
C LYS A 35 7.27 7.04 -15.73
N LYS A 36 6.46 7.31 -14.68
CA LYS A 36 5.13 6.70 -14.53
C LYS A 36 4.22 7.04 -15.72
N MET A 37 4.20 8.30 -16.15
CA MET A 37 3.42 8.75 -17.30
C MET A 37 3.98 8.27 -18.64
N ALA A 38 5.26 7.95 -18.71
CA ALA A 38 5.84 7.37 -19.93
C ALA A 38 5.38 5.92 -20.18
N ALA A 39 5.01 5.21 -19.12
CA ALA A 39 4.66 3.79 -19.12
C ALA A 39 3.16 3.50 -19.37
N VAL A 40 2.31 4.52 -19.45
CA VAL A 40 0.88 4.32 -19.74
C VAL A 40 0.61 4.31 -21.23
N ASP A 41 -0.32 3.45 -21.67
CA ASP A 41 -0.57 3.21 -23.10
C ASP A 41 -1.49 4.24 -23.76
N TYR A 42 -2.21 5.04 -22.97
CA TYR A 42 -3.20 6.00 -23.47
C TYR A 42 -2.62 7.39 -23.76
N ILE A 43 -1.33 7.62 -23.52
CA ILE A 43 -0.68 8.92 -23.75
C ILE A 43 0.17 8.87 -25.02
N SER A 44 -0.05 9.83 -25.92
CA SER A 44 0.74 9.95 -27.15
C SER A 44 2.20 10.31 -26.89
N LYS A 45 3.08 10.03 -27.86
CA LYS A 45 4.51 10.40 -27.78
C LYS A 45 4.72 11.90 -27.51
N GLN A 46 3.98 12.77 -28.20
CA GLN A 46 4.06 14.22 -28.04
C GLN A 46 3.70 14.66 -26.61
N GLN A 47 2.64 14.08 -26.03
CA GLN A 47 2.24 14.38 -24.66
C GLN A 47 3.30 13.93 -23.65
N ARG A 48 3.94 12.77 -23.86
CA ARG A 48 5.05 12.29 -23.02
C ARG A 48 6.24 13.25 -23.05
N GLU A 49 6.63 13.72 -24.23
CA GLU A 49 7.72 14.70 -24.38
C GLU A 49 7.39 16.03 -23.70
N ARG A 50 6.15 16.51 -23.83
CA ARG A 50 5.67 17.71 -23.13
C ARG A 50 5.73 17.55 -21.61
N ILE A 51 5.26 16.42 -21.07
CA ILE A 51 5.30 16.13 -19.63
C ILE A 51 6.76 16.11 -19.15
N ALA A 52 7.65 15.43 -19.87
CA ALA A 52 9.07 15.38 -19.55
C ALA A 52 9.72 16.77 -19.54
N TYR A 53 9.40 17.61 -20.53
CA TYR A 53 9.89 18.98 -20.60
C TYR A 53 9.38 19.85 -19.43
N MET A 54 8.08 19.78 -19.14
CA MET A 54 7.47 20.59 -18.07
C MET A 54 7.99 20.25 -16.69
N TRP A 55 8.24 18.96 -16.42
CA TRP A 55 8.69 18.51 -15.10
C TRP A 55 10.20 18.44 -14.95
N GLY A 56 10.95 18.22 -16.03
CA GLY A 56 12.41 18.10 -16.02
C GLY A 56 12.91 17.22 -14.87
N ASN A 57 13.83 17.76 -14.07
CA ASN A 57 14.42 17.09 -12.91
C ASN A 57 13.56 17.16 -11.62
N ARG A 58 12.39 17.80 -11.66
CA ARG A 58 11.50 17.97 -10.50
C ARG A 58 10.41 16.92 -10.41
N SER A 59 10.46 15.90 -11.27
CA SER A 59 9.50 14.80 -11.30
C SER A 59 9.73 13.75 -10.22
N GLU A 60 10.81 13.86 -9.44
CA GLU A 60 11.20 12.89 -8.42
C GLU A 60 10.82 13.35 -7.01
N TRP A 61 10.21 12.45 -6.23
CA TRP A 61 9.97 12.66 -4.80
C TRP A 61 10.14 11.36 -4.03
N LYS A 62 10.38 11.49 -2.72
CA LYS A 62 10.62 10.37 -1.81
C LYS A 62 9.53 10.30 -0.76
N VAL A 63 9.05 9.09 -0.50
CA VAL A 63 8.04 8.81 0.53
C VAL A 63 8.55 7.68 1.40
N TYR A 64 8.35 7.79 2.71
CA TYR A 64 8.56 6.67 3.62
C TYR A 64 7.31 5.81 3.62
N THR A 65 7.47 4.54 3.32
CA THR A 65 6.36 3.58 3.30
C THR A 65 6.68 2.45 4.28
N VAL A 66 5.65 2.00 4.99
CA VAL A 66 5.71 0.82 5.85
C VAL A 66 4.96 -0.31 5.17
N LEU A 67 5.66 -1.42 4.96
CA LEU A 67 5.07 -2.67 4.52
C LEU A 67 4.87 -3.56 5.74
N TYR A 68 3.63 -3.88 6.04
CA TYR A 68 3.26 -4.93 6.97
C TYR A 68 2.95 -6.20 6.18
N PHE A 69 3.46 -7.34 6.63
CA PHE A 69 3.23 -8.59 5.91
C PHE A 69 3.03 -9.76 6.88
N SER A 70 2.33 -10.77 6.37
CA SER A 70 2.16 -12.11 6.94
C SER A 70 2.32 -13.14 5.82
N ALA A 71 2.30 -14.43 6.15
CA ALA A 71 2.42 -15.53 5.18
C ALA A 71 1.46 -15.43 3.99
N THR A 72 0.32 -14.75 4.14
CA THR A 72 -0.75 -14.72 3.13
C THR A 72 -1.18 -13.32 2.70
N GLN A 73 -0.78 -12.27 3.43
CA GLN A 73 -1.28 -10.91 3.21
C GLN A 73 -0.16 -9.88 3.31
N SER A 74 -0.30 -8.79 2.56
CA SER A 74 0.57 -7.62 2.66
C SER A 74 -0.27 -6.36 2.67
N ARG A 75 0.18 -5.37 3.45
CA ARG A 75 -0.46 -4.07 3.58
C ARG A 75 0.59 -2.98 3.52
N TYR A 76 0.31 -1.98 2.69
CA TYR A 76 1.16 -0.80 2.51
C TYR A 76 0.51 0.39 3.20
N GLU A 77 1.29 1.13 3.98
CA GLU A 77 0.88 2.40 4.57
C GLU A 77 1.95 3.46 4.29
N ASP A 78 1.50 4.62 3.80
CA ASP A 78 2.36 5.79 3.65
C ASP A 78 2.47 6.50 5.01
N SER A 79 3.70 6.88 5.39
CA SER A 79 4.04 7.50 6.67
C SER A 79 4.47 8.95 6.52
#